data_AF-A0A519U7Z4-F1
#
_entry.id   AF-A0A519U7Z4-F1
#
_cell.length_a   1.000
_cell.length_b   1.000
_cell.length_c   1.000
_cell.angle_alpha   90.00
_cell.angle_beta   90.00
_cell.angle_gamma   90.00
#
_symmetry.space_group_name_H-M   'P 1'
#
loop_
_entity.id
_entity.type
_entity.pdbx_description
1 polymer ?
#
loop_
_entity_poly.entity_id
_entity_poly.type
_entity_poly.pdbx_seq_one_letter_code
_entity_poly.pdbx_strand_id
1 'polypeptide(L)'
;MRTPYLAEFRHQLSELNNRLSHYIFVWEQFAIDNSTIISEHKKLQTTKAYPTNKFAPQYDVKLEKLEVSHSETSIFILKSLFILLYTEFEVYIRSLYELARKADDSLPNLGVRERVPDKIFENLGILQAFEKKEVWTFDYFRLRRNRIMHSGGQSKGDLADIIKNKGYALQKYWQNRLTSGLFGLNFQSEETSHFIKEEIFDFINIWRILTTKIDGLICEYITDVKITHFLYIEFINEPSCNLKKWGKKRSKSKFIGYANMKFGLKLSEEDLSPFSFTGDVA
;
A
#
# COMPACT_ATOMS: atom_id res chain seq x y z
N MET A 1 7.29 -18.07 -6.43
CA MET A 1 6.82 -17.83 -5.05
C MET A 1 6.11 -16.48 -4.98
N ARG A 2 5.17 -16.29 -4.04
CA ARG A 2 4.62 -14.97 -3.65
C ARG A 2 4.48 -14.96 -2.13
N THR A 3 4.72 -13.82 -1.49
CA THR A 3 4.52 -13.75 -0.04
C THR A 3 3.02 -13.59 0.30
N PRO A 4 2.57 -14.07 1.47
CA PRO A 4 1.21 -13.81 1.94
C PRO A 4 0.94 -12.31 2.15
N TYR A 5 1.99 -11.52 2.44
CA TYR A 5 1.88 -10.08 2.67
C TYR A 5 1.47 -9.30 1.42
N LEU A 6 1.85 -9.76 0.22
CA LEU A 6 1.38 -9.13 -1.03
C LEU A 6 -0.14 -9.31 -1.20
N ALA A 7 -0.67 -10.48 -0.82
CA ALA A 7 -2.10 -10.74 -0.89
C ALA A 7 -2.88 -9.88 0.11
N GLU A 8 -2.37 -9.76 1.35
CA GLU A 8 -2.92 -8.88 2.38
C GLU A 8 -2.92 -7.41 1.94
N PHE A 9 -1.78 -6.89 1.47
CA PHE A 9 -1.69 -5.52 0.98
C PHE A 9 -2.62 -5.25 -0.21
N ARG A 10 -2.74 -6.20 -1.15
CA ARG A 10 -3.70 -6.08 -2.26
C ARG A 10 -5.15 -6.09 -1.80
N HIS A 11 -5.48 -6.85 -0.76
CA HIS A 11 -6.80 -6.82 -0.16
C HIS A 11 -7.10 -5.44 0.42
N GLN A 12 -6.16 -4.86 1.18
CA GLN A 12 -6.27 -3.50 1.71
C GLN A 12 -6.44 -2.45 0.59
N LEU A 13 -5.64 -2.53 -0.48
CA LEU A 13 -5.79 -1.65 -1.64
C LEU A 13 -7.18 -1.77 -2.29
N SER A 14 -7.70 -3.00 -2.41
CA SER A 14 -9.03 -3.23 -2.96
C SER A 14 -10.13 -2.67 -2.07
N GLU A 15 -10.00 -2.83 -0.76
CA GLU A 15 -10.96 -2.30 0.21
C GLU A 15 -10.98 -0.76 0.18
N LEU A 16 -9.79 -0.14 0.18
CA LEU A 16 -9.67 1.31 0.07
C LEU A 16 -10.23 1.83 -1.26
N ASN A 17 -9.98 1.13 -2.37
CA ASN A 17 -10.57 1.47 -3.66
C ASN A 17 -12.10 1.42 -3.64
N ASN A 18 -12.69 0.40 -3.01
CA ASN A 18 -14.14 0.27 -2.88
C ASN A 18 -14.73 1.41 -2.04
N ARG A 19 -14.10 1.74 -0.91
CA ARG A 19 -14.50 2.85 -0.03
C ARG A 19 -14.40 4.19 -0.76
N LEU A 20 -13.31 4.43 -1.49
CA LEU A 20 -13.14 5.62 -2.33
C LEU A 20 -14.22 5.72 -3.41
N SER A 21 -14.51 4.61 -4.10
CA SER A 21 -15.53 4.57 -5.16
C SER A 21 -16.92 4.88 -4.61
N HIS A 22 -17.27 4.31 -3.45
CA HIS A 22 -18.53 4.62 -2.79
C HIS A 22 -18.59 6.08 -2.33
N TYR A 23 -17.51 6.60 -1.75
CA TYR A 23 -17.41 8.01 -1.37
C TYR A 23 -17.66 8.91 -2.58
N ILE A 24 -16.94 8.73 -3.68
CA ILE A 24 -17.10 9.52 -4.91
C ILE A 24 -18.55 9.44 -5.41
N PHE A 25 -19.12 8.24 -5.47
CA PHE A 25 -20.49 8.06 -5.94
C PHE A 25 -21.50 8.89 -5.12
N VAL A 26 -21.45 8.78 -3.79
CA VAL A 26 -22.35 9.52 -2.90
C VAL A 26 -22.12 11.03 -3.01
N TRP A 27 -20.85 11.44 -3.10
CA TRP A 27 -20.45 12.85 -3.14
C TRP A 27 -20.91 13.54 -4.42
N GLU A 28 -20.70 12.90 -5.57
CA GLU A 28 -21.12 13.40 -6.88
C GLU A 28 -22.64 13.41 -6.99
N GLN A 29 -23.33 12.35 -6.56
CA GLN A 29 -24.78 12.29 -6.61
C GLN A 29 -25.43 13.36 -5.71
N PHE A 30 -24.88 13.60 -4.52
CA PHE A 30 -25.34 14.67 -3.64
C PHE A 30 -25.23 16.05 -4.31
N ALA A 31 -24.11 16.34 -4.97
CA ALA A 31 -23.92 17.60 -5.68
C ALA A 31 -24.93 17.78 -6.83
N ILE A 32 -25.20 16.71 -7.59
CA ILE A 32 -26.20 16.70 -8.67
C ILE A 32 -27.58 17.00 -8.12
N ASP A 33 -28.03 16.20 -7.14
CA ASP A 33 -29.40 16.25 -6.60
C ASP A 33 -29.72 17.59 -5.93
N ASN A 34 -28.72 18.29 -5.40
CA ASN A 34 -28.92 19.53 -4.64
C ASN A 34 -28.52 20.81 -5.41
N SER A 35 -28.01 20.68 -6.64
CA SER A 35 -27.51 21.80 -7.45
C SER A 35 -28.55 22.93 -7.60
N THR A 36 -29.79 22.60 -7.97
CA THR A 36 -30.89 23.56 -8.11
C THR A 36 -31.22 24.25 -6.78
N ILE A 37 -31.42 23.46 -5.71
CA ILE A 37 -31.78 23.95 -4.37
C ILE A 37 -30.73 24.94 -3.85
N ILE A 38 -29.44 24.62 -4.02
CA ILE A 38 -28.33 25.48 -3.62
C ILE A 38 -28.34 26.79 -4.41
N SER A 39 -28.59 26.72 -5.72
CA SER A 39 -28.58 27.88 -6.61
C SER A 39 -29.74 28.85 -6.35
N GLU A 40 -30.94 28.34 -6.06
CA GLU A 40 -32.17 29.13 -5.87
C GLU A 40 -32.33 29.65 -4.44
N HIS A 41 -31.77 28.93 -3.45
CA HIS A 41 -31.96 29.23 -2.03
C HIS A 41 -30.65 29.52 -1.28
N LYS A 42 -29.70 30.19 -1.94
CA LYS A 42 -28.35 30.54 -1.42
C LYS A 42 -28.27 30.95 0.05
N LYS A 43 -29.22 31.78 0.52
CA LYS A 43 -29.25 32.33 1.89
C LYS A 43 -29.93 31.42 2.93
N LEU A 44 -30.59 30.35 2.48
CA LEU A 44 -31.27 29.40 3.35
C LEU A 44 -30.24 28.61 4.16
N GLN A 45 -30.53 28.35 5.43
CA GLN A 45 -29.69 27.51 6.28
C GLN A 45 -29.92 26.03 5.96
N THR A 46 -28.88 25.21 6.10
CA THR A 46 -28.96 23.75 5.94
C THR A 46 -30.01 23.12 6.84
N THR A 47 -30.21 23.64 8.05
CA THR A 47 -31.27 23.24 8.98
C THR A 47 -32.68 23.39 8.41
N LYS A 48 -32.90 24.42 7.60
CA LYS A 48 -34.19 24.66 6.93
C LYS A 48 -34.31 23.94 5.60
N ALA A 49 -33.21 23.82 4.87
CA ALA A 49 -33.17 23.12 3.59
C ALA A 49 -33.33 21.59 3.76
N TYR A 50 -32.80 21.04 4.85
CA TYR A 50 -32.78 19.59 5.13
C TYR A 50 -33.37 19.28 6.52
N PRO A 51 -34.67 19.55 6.75
CA PRO A 51 -35.27 19.46 8.08
C PRO A 51 -35.36 18.02 8.62
N THR A 52 -35.29 17.02 7.74
CA THR A 52 -35.28 15.59 8.11
C THR A 52 -33.88 15.06 8.43
N ASN A 53 -32.82 15.81 8.10
CA ASN A 53 -31.46 15.41 8.41
C ASN A 53 -31.12 15.79 9.86
N LYS A 54 -31.03 14.79 10.74
CA LYS A 54 -30.71 14.96 12.17
C LYS A 54 -29.37 15.64 12.45
N PHE A 55 -28.45 15.68 11.47
CA PHE A 55 -27.15 16.34 11.59
C PHE A 55 -27.13 17.76 11.00
N ALA A 56 -28.19 18.21 10.32
CA ALA A 56 -28.26 19.57 9.79
C ALA A 56 -28.02 20.65 10.87
N PRO A 57 -28.53 20.52 12.12
CA PRO A 57 -28.23 21.48 13.19
C PRO A 57 -26.78 21.55 13.62
N GLN A 58 -26.00 20.48 13.44
CA GLN A 58 -24.57 20.48 13.82
C GLN A 58 -23.71 21.23 12.80
N TYR A 59 -24.12 21.24 11.54
CA TYR A 59 -23.39 21.92 10.48
C TYR A 59 -23.87 23.36 10.28
N ASP A 60 -25.20 23.60 10.29
CA ASP A 60 -25.89 24.91 10.24
C ASP A 60 -25.16 26.03 9.47
N VAL A 61 -25.02 25.85 8.16
CA VAL A 61 -24.45 26.85 7.26
C VAL A 61 -25.46 27.29 6.21
N LYS A 62 -25.22 28.45 5.60
CA LYS A 62 -25.96 28.87 4.41
C LYS A 62 -25.62 27.97 3.23
N LEU A 63 -26.61 27.65 2.39
CA LEU A 63 -26.42 26.82 1.20
C LEU A 63 -25.33 27.37 0.26
N GLU A 64 -25.16 28.68 0.15
CA GLU A 64 -24.09 29.30 -0.64
C GLU A 64 -22.67 28.91 -0.22
N LYS A 65 -22.48 28.46 1.03
CA LYS A 65 -21.18 27.99 1.55
C LYS A 65 -20.98 26.48 1.37
N LEU A 66 -22.03 25.76 0.99
CA LEU A 66 -22.01 24.30 0.94
C LEU A 66 -21.01 23.78 -0.08
N GLU A 67 -20.91 24.41 -1.26
CA GLU A 67 -19.96 24.03 -2.30
C GLU A 67 -18.50 24.16 -1.84
N VAL A 68 -18.17 25.26 -1.14
CA VAL A 68 -16.82 25.48 -0.58
C VAL A 68 -16.49 24.40 0.44
N SER A 69 -17.38 24.16 1.42
CA SER A 69 -17.16 23.12 2.41
C SER A 69 -17.12 21.71 1.82
N HIS A 70 -17.90 21.46 0.77
CA HIS A 70 -17.90 20.20 0.03
C HIS A 70 -16.54 19.97 -0.64
N SER A 71 -15.98 21.00 -1.28
CA SER A 71 -14.64 20.96 -1.86
C SER A 71 -13.56 20.76 -0.80
N GLU A 72 -13.57 21.54 0.29
CA GLU A 72 -12.61 21.44 1.39
C GLU A 72 -12.63 20.05 2.06
N THR A 73 -13.83 19.51 2.29
CA THR A 73 -13.99 18.15 2.86
C THR A 73 -13.49 17.08 1.90
N SER A 74 -13.74 17.24 0.60
CA SER A 74 -13.23 16.32 -0.42
C SER A 74 -11.70 16.29 -0.46
N ILE A 75 -11.07 17.47 -0.51
CA ILE A 75 -9.61 17.58 -0.48
C ILE A 75 -9.06 16.94 0.81
N PHE A 76 -9.68 17.17 1.96
CA PHE A 76 -9.28 16.57 3.22
C PHE A 76 -9.35 15.04 3.18
N ILE A 77 -10.45 14.46 2.68
CA ILE A 77 -10.64 13.01 2.56
C ILE A 77 -9.59 12.41 1.60
N LEU A 78 -9.43 12.97 0.41
CA LEU A 78 -8.49 12.47 -0.60
C LEU A 78 -7.03 12.54 -0.09
N LYS A 79 -6.66 13.64 0.55
CA LYS A 79 -5.35 13.79 1.20
C LYS A 79 -5.14 12.74 2.29
N SER A 80 -6.17 12.46 3.10
CA SER A 80 -6.11 11.45 4.16
C SER A 80 -5.95 10.04 3.60
N LEU A 81 -6.64 9.74 2.49
CA LEU A 81 -6.51 8.46 1.79
C LEU A 81 -5.11 8.26 1.21
N PHE A 82 -4.50 9.31 0.63
CA PHE A 82 -3.11 9.25 0.17
C PHE A 82 -2.14 8.90 1.31
N ILE A 83 -2.27 9.57 2.46
CA ILE A 83 -1.43 9.29 3.65
C ILE A 83 -1.64 7.86 4.14
N LEU A 84 -2.90 7.43 4.25
CA LEU A 84 -3.25 6.10 4.71
C LEU A 84 -2.64 5.03 3.79
N LEU A 85 -2.85 5.15 2.48
CA LEU A 85 -2.29 4.24 1.48
C LEU A 85 -0.76 4.16 1.54
N TYR A 86 -0.07 5.30 1.69
CA TYR A 86 1.38 5.30 1.86
C TYR A 86 1.79 4.61 3.17
N THR A 87 1.04 4.81 4.25
CA THR A 87 1.30 4.16 5.55
C THR A 87 1.11 2.65 5.47
N GLU A 88 0.06 2.17 4.79
CA GLU A 88 -0.14 0.73 4.54
C GLU A 88 1.03 0.14 3.72
N PHE A 89 1.56 0.90 2.76
CA PHE A 89 2.77 0.49 2.04
C PHE A 89 3.99 0.38 2.97
N GLU A 90 4.19 1.32 3.90
CA GLU A 90 5.27 1.27 4.89
C GLU A 90 5.13 0.05 5.82
N VAL A 91 3.91 -0.31 6.21
CA VAL A 91 3.63 -1.52 7.00
C VAL A 91 3.96 -2.77 6.18
N TYR A 92 3.46 -2.85 4.95
CA TYR A 92 3.71 -3.96 4.03
C TYR A 92 5.21 -4.23 3.84
N ILE A 93 6.01 -3.21 3.52
CA ILE A 93 7.44 -3.40 3.27
C ILE A 93 8.21 -3.78 4.55
N ARG A 94 7.78 -3.30 5.72
CA ARG A 94 8.37 -3.73 7.01
C ARG A 94 8.08 -5.20 7.30
N SER A 95 6.84 -5.65 7.07
CA SER A 95 6.47 -7.07 7.23
C SER A 95 7.27 -7.98 6.31
N LEU A 96 7.50 -7.56 5.06
CA LEU A 96 8.36 -8.27 4.13
C LEU A 96 9.82 -8.31 4.56
N TYR A 97 10.34 -7.20 5.09
CA TYR A 97 11.72 -7.17 5.58
C TYR A 97 11.89 -8.07 6.80
N GLU A 98 10.96 -8.06 7.74
CA GLU A 98 11.00 -8.96 8.90
C GLU A 98 10.89 -10.44 8.49
N LEU A 99 10.14 -10.76 7.44
CA LEU A 99 10.17 -12.09 6.84
C LEU A 99 11.57 -12.43 6.30
N ALA A 100 12.18 -11.52 5.53
CA ALA A 100 13.52 -11.73 4.99
C ALA A 100 14.55 -11.95 6.10
N ARG A 101 14.44 -11.19 7.19
CA ARG A 101 15.29 -11.34 8.38
C ARG A 101 15.15 -12.68 9.07
N LYS A 102 13.92 -13.18 9.23
CA LYS A 102 13.69 -14.50 9.82
C LYS A 102 14.24 -15.65 8.97
N ALA A 103 14.42 -15.41 7.67
CA ALA A 103 15.03 -16.37 6.75
C ALA A 103 16.55 -16.14 6.58
N ASP A 104 17.05 -14.95 6.94
CA ASP A 104 18.46 -14.57 6.85
C ASP A 104 18.85 -13.71 8.07
N ASP A 105 19.37 -14.39 9.10
CA ASP A 105 19.75 -13.78 10.37
C ASP A 105 20.90 -12.76 10.24
N SER A 106 21.56 -12.68 9.08
CA SER A 106 22.59 -11.65 8.84
C SER A 106 22.01 -10.24 8.64
N LEU A 107 20.71 -10.14 8.34
CA LEU A 107 20.05 -8.86 8.10
C LEU A 107 19.82 -8.09 9.42
N PRO A 108 20.20 -6.80 9.47
CA PRO A 108 20.11 -5.99 10.69
C PRO A 108 18.66 -5.68 11.08
N ASN A 109 18.40 -5.48 12.37
CA ASN A 109 17.13 -4.92 12.84
C ASN A 109 16.91 -3.52 12.24
N LEU A 110 15.68 -3.21 11.82
CA LEU A 110 15.33 -1.83 11.45
C LEU A 110 15.23 -0.98 12.71
N GLY A 111 15.96 0.14 12.74
CA GLY A 111 15.71 1.19 13.71
C GLY A 111 14.31 1.80 13.58
N VAL A 112 13.76 2.30 14.70
CA VAL A 112 12.43 2.93 14.77
C VAL A 112 12.30 4.15 13.83
N ARG A 113 13.41 4.85 13.56
CA ARG A 113 13.44 6.09 12.77
C ARG A 113 14.03 5.92 11.36
N GLU A 114 14.20 4.68 10.90
CA GLU A 114 14.78 4.44 9.58
C GLU A 114 13.85 4.87 8.45
N ARG A 115 14.47 5.35 7.36
CA ARG A 115 13.76 5.80 6.15
C ARG A 115 13.28 4.58 5.39
N VAL A 116 11.97 4.42 5.29
CA VAL A 116 11.31 3.37 4.52
C VAL A 116 10.78 3.98 3.21
N PRO A 117 10.97 3.33 2.05
CA PRO A 117 11.55 1.99 1.85
C PRO A 117 13.09 1.95 1.69
N ASP A 118 13.76 3.10 1.61
CA ASP A 118 15.18 3.22 1.24
C ASP A 118 16.12 2.28 2.01
N LYS A 119 16.00 2.25 3.35
CA LYS A 119 16.89 1.46 4.21
C LYS A 119 16.69 -0.04 4.05
N ILE A 120 15.44 -0.45 3.80
CA ILE A 120 15.11 -1.86 3.51
C ILE A 120 15.74 -2.27 2.18
N PHE A 121 15.63 -1.42 1.14
CA PHE A 121 16.21 -1.70 -0.17
C PHE A 121 17.75 -1.75 -0.13
N GLU A 122 18.37 -0.92 0.69
CA GLU A 122 19.81 -0.93 0.95
C GLU A 122 20.24 -2.24 1.65
N ASN A 123 19.60 -2.59 2.76
CA ASN A 123 19.95 -3.78 3.54
C ASN A 123 19.78 -5.08 2.74
N LEU A 124 18.76 -5.15 1.88
CA LEU A 124 18.51 -6.28 1.00
C LEU A 124 19.34 -6.25 -0.29
N GLY A 125 20.03 -5.15 -0.58
CA GLY A 125 20.80 -4.98 -1.82
C GLY A 125 19.93 -4.95 -3.10
N ILE A 126 18.62 -4.74 -2.99
CA ILE A 126 17.68 -4.82 -4.13
C ILE A 126 17.50 -3.49 -4.87
N LEU A 127 18.09 -2.40 -4.38
CA LEU A 127 17.91 -1.06 -4.99
C LEU A 127 18.32 -1.03 -6.48
N GLN A 128 19.38 -1.75 -6.84
CA GLN A 128 19.90 -1.82 -8.22
C GLN A 128 18.95 -2.55 -9.19
N ALA A 129 18.00 -3.33 -8.67
CA ALA A 129 17.00 -4.02 -9.50
C ALA A 129 15.84 -3.10 -9.92
N PHE A 130 15.74 -1.90 -9.33
CA PHE A 130 14.74 -0.90 -9.71
C PHE A 130 15.25 -0.04 -10.86
N GLU A 131 14.34 0.26 -11.80
CA GLU A 131 14.60 1.28 -12.79
C GLU A 131 14.70 2.65 -12.09
N LYS A 132 15.53 3.53 -12.63
CA LYS A 132 15.71 4.89 -12.10
C LYS A 132 14.38 5.64 -11.87
N LYS A 133 13.38 5.41 -12.74
CA LYS A 133 12.06 6.05 -12.66
C LYS A 133 11.21 5.47 -11.52
N GLU A 134 11.37 4.20 -11.18
CA GLU A 134 10.71 3.58 -10.02
C GLU A 134 11.30 4.15 -8.72
N VAL A 135 12.63 4.27 -8.63
CA VAL A 135 13.30 4.92 -7.50
C VAL A 135 12.81 6.35 -7.30
N TRP A 136 12.77 7.14 -8.38
CA TRP A 136 12.22 8.50 -8.34
C TRP A 136 10.74 8.55 -7.94
N THR A 137 9.97 7.51 -8.24
CA THR A 137 8.56 7.41 -7.85
C THR A 137 8.43 7.19 -6.34
N PHE A 138 9.24 6.30 -5.74
CA PHE A 138 9.29 6.14 -4.29
C PHE A 138 9.68 7.46 -3.60
N ASP A 139 10.71 8.14 -4.11
CA ASP A 139 11.13 9.43 -3.58
C ASP A 139 10.01 10.48 -3.68
N TYR A 140 9.34 10.58 -4.84
CA TYR A 140 8.24 11.53 -5.04
C TYR A 140 7.13 11.31 -4.02
N PHE A 141 6.63 10.07 -3.87
CA PHE A 141 5.54 9.79 -2.93
C PHE A 141 5.95 10.00 -1.48
N ARG A 142 7.16 9.57 -1.10
CA ARG A 142 7.73 9.77 0.24
C ARG A 142 7.82 11.25 0.58
N LEU A 143 8.41 12.05 -0.32
CA LEU A 143 8.60 13.47 -0.12
C LEU A 143 7.26 14.23 -0.12
N ARG A 144 6.31 13.85 -0.98
CA ARG A 144 4.96 14.42 -0.98
C ARG A 144 4.22 14.10 0.32
N ARG A 145 4.28 12.86 0.82
CA ARG A 145 3.71 12.46 2.11
C ARG A 145 4.34 13.26 3.26
N ASN A 146 5.66 13.39 3.28
CA ASN A 146 6.34 14.19 4.31
C ASN A 146 5.92 15.66 4.26
N ARG A 147 5.77 16.24 3.06
CA ARG A 147 5.28 17.60 2.90
C ARG A 147 3.89 17.75 3.51
N ILE A 148 2.97 16.87 3.11
CA ILE A 148 1.59 16.83 3.60
C ILE A 148 1.51 16.76 5.13
N MET A 149 2.35 15.94 5.77
CA MET A 149 2.36 15.72 7.22
C MET A 149 2.98 16.87 8.01
N HIS A 150 3.98 17.55 7.44
CA HIS A 150 4.80 18.53 8.19
C HIS A 150 4.58 19.99 7.77
N SER A 151 3.87 20.29 6.68
CA SER A 151 3.59 21.68 6.26
C SER A 151 2.49 21.76 5.21
N GLY A 152 1.46 22.58 5.44
CA GLY A 152 0.46 22.93 4.41
C GLY A 152 1.01 23.96 3.42
N GLY A 153 1.39 23.55 2.19
CA GLY A 153 1.72 24.46 1.08
C GLY A 153 2.80 23.96 0.11
N GLN A 154 3.06 24.70 -0.98
CA GLN A 154 3.94 24.43 -2.16
C GLN A 154 5.21 23.57 -1.97
N SER A 155 5.65 22.85 -3.02
CA SER A 155 6.91 22.08 -2.99
C SER A 155 8.13 22.97 -2.74
N LYS A 156 8.87 22.73 -1.65
CA LYS A 156 10.20 23.32 -1.39
C LYS A 156 11.22 22.18 -1.18
N GLY A 157 12.49 22.42 -1.54
CA GLY A 157 13.57 21.45 -1.36
C GLY A 157 13.49 20.25 -2.32
N ASP A 158 13.82 19.06 -1.85
CA ASP A 158 13.98 17.85 -2.66
C ASP A 158 12.74 17.49 -3.50
N LEU A 159 11.52 17.74 -3.00
CA LEU A 159 10.30 17.48 -3.77
C LEU A 159 10.21 18.38 -5.01
N ALA A 160 10.57 19.66 -4.86
CA ALA A 160 10.58 20.62 -5.97
C ALA A 160 11.64 20.24 -7.01
N ASP A 161 12.80 19.75 -6.56
CA ASP A 161 13.83 19.21 -7.46
C ASP A 161 13.29 18.03 -8.29
N ILE A 162 12.59 17.09 -7.65
CA ILE A 162 11.97 15.96 -8.37
C ILE A 162 10.93 16.46 -9.37
N ILE A 163 10.02 17.34 -8.97
CA ILE A 163 8.98 17.89 -9.85
C ILE A 163 9.62 18.55 -11.08
N LYS A 164 10.60 19.42 -10.85
CA LYS A 164 11.26 20.21 -11.91
C LYS A 164 12.12 19.35 -12.84
N ASN A 165 12.95 18.47 -12.27
CA ASN A 165 14.01 17.80 -13.03
C ASN A 165 13.65 16.37 -13.46
N LYS A 166 12.65 15.75 -12.81
CA LYS A 166 12.26 14.35 -13.06
C LYS A 166 10.77 14.21 -13.41
N GLY A 167 9.94 15.23 -13.18
CA GLY A 167 8.50 15.19 -13.36
C GLY A 167 8.05 14.75 -14.75
N TYR A 168 8.60 15.34 -15.81
CA TYR A 168 8.26 14.95 -17.20
C TYR A 168 8.61 13.48 -17.50
N ALA A 169 9.78 13.03 -17.02
CA ALA A 169 10.21 11.65 -17.22
C ALA A 169 9.32 10.66 -16.46
N LEU A 170 8.90 11.00 -15.24
CA LEU A 170 7.95 10.22 -14.45
C LEU A 170 6.57 10.18 -15.09
N GLN A 171 6.08 11.31 -15.58
CA GLN A 171 4.81 11.42 -16.29
C GLN A 171 4.78 10.45 -17.48
N LYS A 172 5.78 10.54 -18.37
CA LYS A 172 5.89 9.67 -19.54
C LYS A 172 6.06 8.19 -19.17
N TYR A 173 6.80 7.91 -18.10
CA TYR A 173 7.03 6.55 -17.65
C TYR A 173 5.72 5.87 -17.24
N TRP A 174 4.94 6.52 -16.37
CA TRP A 174 3.71 5.93 -15.87
C TRP A 174 2.56 5.99 -16.87
N GLN A 175 2.52 6.99 -17.75
CA GLN A 175 1.57 7.03 -18.87
C GLN A 175 1.62 5.76 -19.73
N ASN A 176 2.81 5.20 -19.94
CA ASN A 176 3.00 4.03 -20.80
C ASN A 176 2.90 2.69 -20.06
N ARG A 177 3.00 2.68 -18.73
CA ARG A 177 2.99 1.45 -17.93
C ARG A 177 1.63 1.13 -17.32
N LEU A 178 0.80 2.14 -17.06
CA LEU A 178 -0.56 1.93 -16.56
C LEU A 178 -1.47 1.52 -17.72
N THR A 179 -2.30 0.50 -17.51
CA THR A 179 -3.21 -0.03 -18.55
C THR A 179 -4.13 1.04 -19.15
N SER A 180 -4.61 1.95 -18.32
CA SER A 180 -5.48 3.06 -18.74
C SER A 180 -4.72 4.37 -18.97
N GLY A 181 -3.38 4.33 -18.93
CA GLY A 181 -2.54 5.51 -18.83
C GLY A 181 -2.63 6.18 -17.45
N LEU A 182 -1.91 7.29 -17.30
CA LEU A 182 -2.02 8.18 -16.15
C LEU A 182 -3.14 9.20 -16.48
N PHE A 183 -4.06 9.44 -15.56
CA PHE A 183 -5.22 10.30 -15.84
C PHE A 183 -5.57 11.27 -14.73
N GLY A 184 -5.02 11.11 -13.53
CA GLY A 184 -5.16 12.05 -12.43
C GLY A 184 -3.83 12.58 -11.90
N LEU A 185 -2.84 11.71 -11.73
CA LEU A 185 -1.56 12.10 -11.16
C LEU A 185 -0.77 12.95 -12.15
N ASN A 186 -0.24 14.08 -11.66
CA ASN A 186 0.63 14.95 -12.42
C ASN A 186 1.95 15.14 -11.67
N PHE A 187 3.00 14.46 -12.14
CA PHE A 187 4.34 14.54 -11.54
C PHE A 187 5.03 15.90 -11.73
N GLN A 188 4.45 16.78 -12.55
CA GLN A 188 4.95 18.13 -12.83
C GLN A 188 4.21 19.20 -12.01
N SER A 189 3.20 18.84 -11.22
CA SER A 189 2.44 19.79 -10.41
C SER A 189 3.24 20.27 -9.20
N GLU A 190 3.37 21.60 -9.05
CA GLU A 190 3.87 22.23 -7.82
C GLU A 190 2.83 22.22 -6.69
N GLU A 191 1.55 22.05 -7.05
CA GLU A 191 0.44 21.93 -6.10
C GLU A 191 0.38 20.51 -5.53
N THR A 192 1.15 20.29 -4.48
CA THR A 192 1.37 18.97 -3.87
C THR A 192 0.40 18.64 -2.75
N SER A 193 -0.40 19.61 -2.30
CA SER A 193 -1.38 19.48 -1.22
C SER A 193 -2.84 19.39 -1.69
N HIS A 194 -3.10 19.74 -2.96
CA HIS A 194 -4.40 19.55 -3.58
C HIS A 194 -4.45 18.14 -4.19
N PHE A 195 -5.63 17.51 -4.12
CA PHE A 195 -5.86 16.17 -4.62
C PHE A 195 -7.16 16.14 -5.40
N ILE A 196 -7.12 15.45 -6.53
CA ILE A 196 -8.32 15.05 -7.27
C ILE A 196 -8.53 13.54 -7.12
N LYS A 197 -9.76 13.08 -7.33
CA LYS A 197 -10.14 11.67 -7.12
C LYS A 197 -9.34 10.71 -8.01
N GLU A 198 -9.09 11.11 -9.25
CA GLU A 198 -8.32 10.39 -10.25
C GLU A 198 -6.89 10.11 -9.78
N GLU A 199 -6.30 11.04 -9.04
CA GLU A 199 -4.93 10.91 -8.54
C GLU A 199 -4.78 9.70 -7.60
N ILE A 200 -5.78 9.43 -6.77
CA ILE A 200 -5.73 8.33 -5.81
C ILE A 200 -5.85 6.98 -6.55
N PHE A 201 -6.62 6.91 -7.64
CA PHE A 201 -6.66 5.70 -8.47
C PHE A 201 -5.33 5.42 -9.15
N ASP A 202 -4.67 6.44 -9.71
CA ASP A 202 -3.32 6.31 -10.26
C ASP A 202 -2.32 5.84 -9.20
N PHE A 203 -2.38 6.43 -8.00
CA PHE A 203 -1.54 6.04 -6.87
C PHE A 203 -1.71 4.57 -6.48
N ILE A 204 -2.95 4.08 -6.37
CA ILE A 204 -3.26 2.66 -6.09
C ILE A 204 -2.69 1.76 -7.19
N ASN A 205 -2.86 2.13 -8.47
CA ASN A 205 -2.41 1.32 -9.59
C ASN A 205 -0.87 1.27 -9.69
N ILE A 206 -0.19 2.38 -9.42
CA ILE A 206 1.26 2.41 -9.32
C ILE A 206 1.74 1.48 -8.20
N TRP A 207 1.11 1.52 -7.02
CA TRP A 207 1.46 0.61 -5.92
C TRP A 207 1.23 -0.86 -6.26
N ARG A 208 0.18 -1.21 -6.98
CA ARG A 208 -0.04 -2.59 -7.43
C ARG A 208 1.13 -3.10 -8.28
N ILE A 209 1.67 -2.27 -9.15
CA ILE A 209 2.83 -2.63 -9.98
C ILE A 209 4.10 -2.73 -9.12
N LEU A 210 4.41 -1.69 -8.35
CA LEU A 210 5.64 -1.62 -7.57
C LEU A 210 5.70 -2.72 -6.50
N THR A 211 4.60 -2.99 -5.79
CA THR A 211 4.58 -4.03 -4.75
C THR A 211 4.71 -5.44 -5.30
N THR A 212 4.22 -5.69 -6.52
CA THR A 212 4.44 -6.97 -7.21
C THR A 212 5.93 -7.18 -7.52
N LYS A 213 6.62 -6.12 -7.97
CA LYS A 213 8.06 -6.17 -8.23
C LYS A 213 8.85 -6.36 -6.93
N ILE A 214 8.53 -5.59 -5.89
CA ILE A 214 9.13 -5.72 -4.55
C ILE A 214 8.99 -7.15 -4.02
N ASP A 215 7.78 -7.72 -4.07
CA ASP A 215 7.52 -9.10 -3.63
C ASP A 215 8.41 -10.09 -4.36
N GLY A 216 8.50 -9.98 -5.69
CA GLY A 216 9.37 -10.81 -6.51
C GLY A 216 10.84 -10.72 -6.10
N LEU A 217 11.37 -9.50 -5.94
CA LEU A 217 12.77 -9.27 -5.56
C LEU A 217 13.08 -9.83 -4.16
N ILE A 218 12.15 -9.71 -3.22
CA ILE A 218 12.33 -10.27 -1.88
C ILE A 218 12.25 -11.79 -1.91
N CYS A 219 11.34 -12.36 -2.69
CA CYS A 219 11.30 -13.80 -2.90
C CYS A 219 12.60 -14.34 -3.51
N GLU A 220 13.18 -13.63 -4.48
CA GLU A 220 14.47 -13.97 -5.09
C GLU A 220 15.61 -13.87 -4.07
N TYR A 221 15.63 -12.82 -3.24
CA TYR A 221 16.63 -12.64 -2.18
C TYR A 221 16.60 -13.77 -1.15
N ILE A 222 15.40 -14.13 -0.67
CA ILE A 222 15.23 -15.17 0.36
C ILE A 222 15.54 -16.54 -0.23
N THR A 223 15.21 -16.80 -1.49
CA THR A 223 15.28 -18.13 -2.15
C THR A 223 14.32 -19.16 -1.56
N ASP A 224 13.94 -20.16 -2.37
CA ASP A 224 13.07 -21.27 -1.94
C ASP A 224 13.72 -22.12 -0.83
N VAL A 225 15.05 -22.18 -0.76
CA VAL A 225 15.78 -22.96 0.26
C VAL A 225 15.67 -22.31 1.64
N LYS A 226 16.01 -21.02 1.78
CA LYS A 226 15.96 -20.36 3.09
C LYS A 226 14.53 -20.26 3.61
N ILE A 227 13.56 -19.96 2.75
CA ILE A 227 12.15 -19.90 3.17
C ILE A 227 11.63 -21.28 3.59
N THR A 228 12.02 -22.36 2.91
CA THR A 228 11.61 -23.72 3.31
C THR A 228 12.20 -24.09 4.67
N HIS A 229 13.45 -23.71 4.93
CA HIS A 229 14.08 -23.91 6.23
C HIS A 229 13.37 -23.12 7.34
N PHE A 230 13.10 -21.83 7.10
CA PHE A 230 12.32 -21.00 8.01
C PHE A 230 10.94 -21.60 8.30
N LEU A 231 10.21 -22.01 7.25
CA LEU A 231 8.89 -22.62 7.37
C LEU A 231 8.93 -23.93 8.13
N TYR A 232 9.99 -24.72 7.97
CA TYR A 232 10.16 -25.96 8.70
C TYR A 232 10.32 -25.66 10.21
N ILE A 233 11.15 -24.68 10.57
CA ILE A 233 11.30 -24.23 11.95
C ILE A 233 9.97 -23.73 12.52
N GLU A 234 9.22 -22.91 11.78
CA GLU A 234 7.88 -22.49 12.22
C GLU A 234 6.96 -23.70 12.43
N PHE A 235 6.91 -24.60 11.45
CA PHE A 235 6.02 -25.76 11.46
C PHE A 235 6.27 -26.70 12.63
N ILE A 236 7.53 -26.98 12.98
CA ILE A 236 7.85 -27.87 14.11
C ILE A 236 7.56 -27.23 15.47
N ASN A 237 7.56 -25.90 15.53
CA ASN A 237 7.27 -25.12 16.73
C ASN A 237 5.77 -24.80 16.90
N GLU A 238 4.92 -25.14 15.93
CA GLU A 238 3.48 -24.97 16.09
C GLU A 238 2.93 -25.88 17.19
N PRO A 239 2.05 -25.40 18.09
CA PRO A 239 1.46 -26.22 19.15
C PRO A 239 0.71 -27.45 18.63
N SER A 240 0.22 -27.38 17.38
CA SER A 240 -0.49 -28.46 16.71
C SER A 240 0.44 -29.53 16.13
N CYS A 241 1.75 -29.26 16.07
CA CYS A 241 2.74 -30.12 15.45
C CYS A 241 3.04 -31.34 16.33
N ASN A 242 2.91 -32.54 15.75
CA ASN A 242 3.23 -33.78 16.47
C ASN A 242 3.91 -34.79 15.55
N LEU A 243 5.16 -34.50 15.21
CA LEU A 243 5.96 -35.32 14.28
C LEU A 243 6.01 -36.79 14.71
N LYS A 244 6.18 -37.06 16.02
CA LYS A 244 6.25 -38.42 16.58
C LYS A 244 4.95 -39.20 16.34
N LYS A 245 3.79 -38.61 16.62
CA LYS A 245 2.48 -39.28 16.39
C LYS A 245 2.14 -39.43 14.92
N TRP A 246 2.57 -38.50 14.08
CA TRP A 246 2.25 -38.53 12.66
C TRP A 246 3.10 -39.53 11.88
N GLY A 247 4.36 -39.72 12.28
CA GLY A 247 5.34 -40.51 11.54
C GLY A 247 5.81 -39.81 10.26
N LYS A 248 6.97 -40.24 9.75
CA LYS A 248 7.72 -39.54 8.68
C LYS A 248 6.87 -39.17 7.46
N LYS A 249 6.12 -40.11 6.89
CA LYS A 249 5.33 -39.90 5.66
C LYS A 249 4.22 -38.86 5.85
N ARG A 250 3.49 -38.92 6.97
CA ARG A 250 2.40 -37.98 7.24
C ARG A 250 2.94 -36.60 7.64
N SER A 251 4.03 -36.54 8.38
CA SER A 251 4.72 -35.29 8.73
C SER A 251 5.20 -34.55 7.48
N LYS A 252 5.86 -35.25 6.55
CA LYS A 252 6.24 -34.68 5.24
C LYS A 252 5.04 -34.11 4.50
N SER A 253 3.98 -34.91 4.34
CA SER A 253 2.76 -34.48 3.63
C SER A 253 2.12 -33.24 4.28
N LYS A 254 2.07 -33.18 5.61
CA LYS A 254 1.56 -32.01 6.33
C LYS A 254 2.44 -30.77 6.14
N PHE A 255 3.76 -30.93 6.18
CA PHE A 255 4.68 -29.82 5.93
C PHE A 255 4.59 -29.31 4.49
N ILE A 256 4.49 -30.18 3.48
CA ILE A 256 4.23 -29.77 2.09
C ILE A 256 2.94 -28.96 2.01
N GLY A 257 1.86 -29.46 2.64
CA GLY A 257 0.59 -28.74 2.70
C GLY A 257 0.71 -27.37 3.36
N TYR A 258 1.47 -27.28 4.46
CA TYR A 258 1.76 -26.04 5.17
C TYR A 258 2.53 -25.02 4.31
N ALA A 259 3.63 -25.46 3.68
CA ALA A 259 4.47 -24.61 2.84
C ALA A 259 3.71 -24.12 1.58
N ASN A 260 2.92 -25.00 0.97
CA ASN A 260 2.06 -24.63 -0.15
C ASN A 260 0.96 -23.65 0.27
N MET A 261 0.33 -23.85 1.43
CA MET A 261 -0.70 -22.95 1.94
C MET A 261 -0.15 -21.55 2.25
N LYS A 262 0.99 -21.45 2.93
CA LYS A 262 1.55 -20.14 3.33
C LYS A 262 2.24 -19.37 2.18
N PHE A 263 2.98 -20.06 1.31
CA PHE A 263 3.86 -19.43 0.31
C PHE A 263 3.68 -19.95 -1.12
N GLY A 264 2.77 -20.89 -1.36
CA GLY A 264 2.55 -21.49 -2.68
C GLY A 264 3.74 -22.33 -3.15
N LEU A 265 4.57 -22.84 -2.22
CA LEU A 265 5.76 -23.63 -2.54
C LEU A 265 5.38 -25.03 -2.98
N LYS A 266 6.01 -25.49 -4.07
CA LYS A 266 5.90 -26.86 -4.57
C LYS A 266 7.18 -27.61 -4.25
N LEU A 267 7.22 -28.27 -3.10
CA LEU A 267 8.39 -28.98 -2.61
C LEU A 267 8.47 -30.40 -3.18
N SER A 268 9.66 -30.78 -3.64
CA SER A 268 10.04 -32.13 -4.06
C SER A 268 10.61 -32.94 -2.88
N GLU A 269 10.88 -34.23 -3.08
CA GLU A 269 11.56 -35.05 -2.06
C GLU A 269 13.00 -34.59 -1.80
N GLU A 270 13.67 -34.01 -2.80
CA GLU A 270 15.03 -33.47 -2.67
C GLU A 270 15.03 -32.25 -1.74
N ASP A 271 14.05 -31.35 -1.90
CA ASP A 271 13.87 -30.17 -1.04
C ASP A 271 13.62 -30.56 0.43
N LEU A 272 13.04 -31.74 0.65
CA LEU A 272 12.71 -32.25 1.98
C LEU A 272 13.84 -33.06 2.63
N SER A 273 14.86 -33.44 1.86
CA SER A 273 15.99 -34.24 2.34
C SER A 273 16.78 -33.62 3.51
N PRO A 274 16.90 -32.28 3.66
CA PRO A 274 17.63 -31.67 4.77
C PRO A 274 16.90 -31.70 6.12
N PHE A 275 15.62 -32.12 6.17
CA PHE A 275 14.77 -31.94 7.34
C PHE A 275 14.39 -33.27 8.05
N SER A 276 14.33 -33.23 9.39
CA SER A 276 14.05 -34.42 10.23
C SER A 276 12.56 -34.58 10.58
N PHE A 277 11.84 -35.39 9.81
CA PHE A 277 10.41 -35.64 10.03
C PHE A 277 10.09 -36.81 10.99
N THR A 278 11.07 -37.36 11.70
CA THR A 278 10.86 -38.49 12.63
C THR A 278 10.44 -38.04 14.03
N GLY A 279 10.66 -36.76 14.38
CA GLY A 279 10.37 -36.24 15.71
C GLY A 279 11.41 -36.62 16.76
N ASP A 280 12.52 -37.24 16.36
CA ASP A 280 13.70 -37.39 17.21
C ASP A 280 14.42 -36.04 17.21
N VAL A 281 14.39 -35.37 18.36
CA VAL A 281 15.05 -34.08 18.56
C VAL A 281 16.56 -34.35 18.58
N ALA A 282 17.31 -33.65 17.74
CA ALA A 282 18.76 -33.50 17.90
C ALA A 282 19.05 -32.44 18.96
#